data_AF-A0A7R9U8M4-F1
#
_entry.id   AF-A0A7R9U8M4-F1
#
_cell.length_a   1.000
_cell.length_b   1.000
_cell.length_c   1.000
_cell.angle_alpha   90.00
_cell.angle_beta   90.00
_cell.angle_gamma   90.00
#
_symmetry.space_group_name_H-M   'P 1'
#
loop_
_entity.id
_entity.type
_entity.pdbx_description
1 polymer ?
#
loop_
_entity_poly.entity_id
_entity_poly.type
_entity_poly.pdbx_seq_one_letter_code
_entity_poly.pdbx_strand_id
1 'polypeptide(L)'
;ESEERAPSEVSFQMDPCYELSIARASPPLRVQLSPSDMHALRLLAKTLANSMLRLVLGWKRLGRHSEDGALAVLQHVRKVALKKADSSKDVLSRRGFDGCVLALVDIDELERAQQAICSAPLDALFRALDRNHADGIDVREFIIAFSVLCGGSKSVKLAFAFETLDAKREEQLDRQELRRLFRSFLTALSSFSLGMSEQERDEKSVAIEAAAVWASERVFEVAGISDPDRCTFGDLATWYDAEGIRKAPWLELLDLRKWTSEGEKGNEDVDT
;
A
#
# COMPACT_ATOMS: atom_id res chain seq x y z
N GLU A 1 4.59 49.46 -5.78
CA GLU A 1 4.80 48.22 -6.54
C GLU A 1 5.76 47.37 -5.75
N SER A 2 5.22 46.34 -5.10
CA SER A 2 5.98 45.43 -4.25
C SER A 2 5.87 44.06 -4.92
N GLU A 3 6.91 43.65 -5.64
CA GLU A 3 6.99 42.31 -6.23
C GLU A 3 7.11 41.28 -5.10
N GLU A 4 6.04 40.51 -4.92
CA GLU A 4 5.98 39.38 -4.01
C GLU A 4 6.69 38.20 -4.68
N ARG A 5 7.90 37.89 -4.20
CA ARG A 5 8.75 36.82 -4.69
C ARG A 5 8.17 35.48 -4.23
N ALA A 6 7.75 34.64 -5.17
CA ALA A 6 7.25 33.29 -4.91
C ALA A 6 8.29 32.43 -4.12
N PRO A 7 7.84 31.56 -3.20
CA PRO A 7 8.75 30.67 -2.48
C PRO A 7 9.31 29.61 -3.44
N SER A 8 10.63 29.58 -3.53
CA SER A 8 11.41 28.58 -4.26
C SER A 8 11.16 27.18 -3.70
N GLU A 9 10.65 26.27 -4.53
CA GLU A 9 10.61 24.83 -4.28
C GLU A 9 12.03 24.31 -4.01
N VAL A 10 12.34 24.02 -2.74
CA VAL A 10 13.53 23.23 -2.40
C VAL A 10 13.16 21.77 -2.59
N SER A 11 13.13 21.36 -3.85
CA SER A 11 13.16 19.95 -4.24
C SER A 11 14.52 19.40 -3.86
N PHE A 12 14.60 18.59 -2.80
CA PHE A 12 15.78 17.78 -2.51
C PHE A 12 15.83 16.63 -3.53
N GLN A 13 16.24 16.95 -4.76
CA GLN A 13 16.53 15.96 -5.79
C GLN A 13 17.88 15.32 -5.44
N MET A 14 17.84 14.11 -4.90
CA MET A 14 19.04 13.25 -4.90
C MET A 14 19.44 12.95 -6.35
N ASP A 15 20.75 12.94 -6.62
CA ASP A 15 21.29 12.61 -7.93
C ASP A 15 20.79 11.21 -8.36
N PRO A 16 20.15 11.07 -9.55
CA PRO A 16 19.67 9.79 -10.05
C PRO A 16 20.77 8.71 -10.10
N CYS A 17 22.03 9.08 -10.35
CA CYS A 17 23.15 8.14 -10.34
C CYS A 17 23.44 7.62 -8.91
N TYR A 18 23.25 8.46 -7.90
CA TYR A 18 23.43 8.09 -6.50
C TYR A 18 22.29 7.19 -6.01
N GLU A 19 21.04 7.50 -6.36
CA GLU A 19 19.88 6.63 -6.09
C GLU A 19 20.06 5.22 -6.68
N LEU A 20 20.50 5.15 -7.95
CA LEU A 20 20.78 3.88 -8.63
C LEU A 20 21.93 3.10 -8.00
N SER A 21 22.97 3.79 -7.52
CA SER A 21 24.12 3.15 -6.86
C SER A 21 23.76 2.55 -5.50
N ILE A 22 22.95 3.23 -4.68
CA ILE A 22 22.46 2.73 -3.39
C ILE A 22 21.52 1.54 -3.60
N ALA A 23 20.60 1.65 -4.56
CA ALA A 23 19.67 0.58 -4.89
C ALA A 23 20.41 -0.69 -5.34
N ARG A 24 21.45 -0.57 -6.19
CA ARG A 24 22.26 -1.71 -6.64
C ARG A 24 23.12 -2.35 -5.55
N ALA A 25 23.51 -1.61 -4.52
CA ALA A 25 24.41 -2.09 -3.47
C ALA A 25 23.68 -2.62 -2.22
N SER A 26 22.40 -2.27 -2.03
CA SER A 26 21.68 -2.60 -0.79
C SER A 26 20.89 -3.91 -0.94
N PRO A 27 20.94 -4.82 0.05
CA PRO A 27 20.15 -6.05 0.01
C PRO A 27 18.65 -5.72 0.02
N PRO A 28 17.79 -6.62 -0.50
CA PRO A 28 16.35 -6.41 -0.51
C PRO A 28 15.84 -6.12 0.91
N LEU A 29 15.03 -5.07 1.05
CA LEU A 29 14.39 -4.75 2.33
C LEU A 29 13.56 -5.94 2.79
N ARG A 30 13.96 -6.52 3.92
CA ARG A 30 13.12 -7.47 4.65
C ARG A 30 12.21 -6.67 5.56
N VAL A 31 10.95 -6.58 5.18
CA VAL A 31 9.90 -6.07 6.08
C VAL A 31 9.81 -7.05 7.26
N GLN A 32 10.38 -6.65 8.40
CA GLN A 32 10.28 -7.38 9.66
C GLN A 32 9.13 -6.77 10.48
N LEU A 33 8.07 -7.53 10.66
CA LEU A 33 6.95 -7.19 11.55
C LEU A 33 7.08 -8.05 12.80
N SER A 34 7.06 -7.44 13.99
CA SER A 34 7.06 -8.20 15.24
C SER A 34 5.77 -9.03 15.35
N PRO A 35 5.72 -10.09 16.19
CA PRO A 35 4.48 -10.82 16.44
C PRO A 35 3.32 -9.92 16.88
N SER A 36 3.64 -8.87 17.67
CA SER A 36 2.67 -7.85 18.11
C SER A 36 2.17 -6.99 16.96
N ASP A 37 3.05 -6.53 16.07
CA ASP A 37 2.66 -5.77 14.87
C ASP A 37 1.78 -6.61 13.96
N MET A 38 2.16 -7.87 13.73
CA MET A 38 1.37 -8.82 12.93
C MET A 38 -0.02 -9.06 13.54
N HIS A 39 -0.12 -9.13 14.87
CA HIS A 39 -1.40 -9.29 15.54
C HIS A 39 -2.28 -8.04 15.36
N ALA A 40 -1.73 -6.84 15.59
CA ALA A 40 -2.44 -5.57 15.41
C ALA A 40 -2.90 -5.38 13.95
N LEU A 41 -2.02 -5.67 13.00
CA LEU A 41 -2.27 -5.64 11.56
C LEU A 41 -3.41 -6.59 11.15
N ARG A 42 -3.41 -7.83 11.65
CA ARG A 42 -4.50 -8.79 11.42
C ARG A 42 -5.81 -8.31 12.00
N LEU A 43 -5.79 -7.76 13.20
CA LEU A 43 -6.98 -7.27 13.88
C LEU A 43 -7.57 -6.06 13.14
N LEU A 44 -6.71 -5.13 12.71
CA LEU A 44 -7.07 -3.99 11.87
C LEU A 44 -7.68 -4.47 10.55
N ALA A 45 -6.99 -5.34 9.81
CA ALA A 45 -7.47 -5.86 8.54
C ALA A 45 -8.80 -6.60 8.69
N LYS A 46 -8.97 -7.41 9.74
CA LYS A 46 -10.24 -8.11 10.04
C LYS A 46 -11.37 -7.11 10.34
N THR A 47 -11.08 -6.07 11.13
CA THR A 47 -12.06 -5.04 11.51
C THR A 47 -12.50 -4.23 10.29
N LEU A 48 -11.53 -3.69 9.54
CA LEU A 48 -11.77 -2.92 8.33
C LEU A 48 -12.45 -3.77 7.25
N ALA A 49 -11.99 -4.99 7.01
CA ALA A 49 -12.63 -5.89 6.06
C ALA A 49 -14.07 -6.15 6.46
N ASN A 50 -14.38 -6.40 7.74
CA ASN A 50 -15.76 -6.61 8.17
C ASN A 50 -16.65 -5.37 7.96
N SER A 51 -16.16 -4.18 8.30
CA SER A 51 -16.90 -2.92 8.09
C SER A 51 -17.11 -2.64 6.59
N MET A 52 -16.05 -2.72 5.78
CA MET A 52 -16.13 -2.51 4.32
C MET A 52 -16.98 -3.58 3.63
N LEU A 53 -16.87 -4.85 4.04
CA LEU A 53 -17.70 -5.94 3.49
C LEU A 53 -19.18 -5.73 3.84
N ARG A 54 -19.52 -5.22 5.03
CA ARG A 54 -20.92 -4.86 5.35
C ARG A 54 -21.43 -3.74 4.45
N LEU A 55 -20.66 -2.67 4.31
CA LEU A 55 -21.02 -1.50 3.49
C LEU A 55 -21.13 -1.84 1.99
N VAL A 56 -20.23 -2.67 1.47
CA VAL A 56 -20.14 -2.97 0.02
C VAL A 56 -20.91 -4.23 -0.39
N LEU A 57 -20.84 -5.31 0.40
CA LEU A 57 -21.48 -6.59 0.05
C LEU A 57 -22.91 -6.73 0.57
N GLY A 58 -23.30 -5.95 1.58
CA GLY A 58 -24.70 -5.84 2.01
C GLY A 58 -25.64 -5.44 0.87
N TRP A 59 -25.12 -4.78 -0.17
CA TRP A 59 -25.87 -4.33 -1.35
C TRP A 59 -25.84 -5.27 -2.56
N LYS A 60 -24.87 -6.19 -2.66
CA LYS A 60 -24.63 -6.97 -3.89
C LYS A 60 -24.77 -8.50 -3.77
N ARG A 61 -25.00 -9.07 -2.57
CA ARG A 61 -25.06 -10.55 -2.38
C ARG A 61 -23.82 -11.29 -2.92
N LEU A 62 -22.64 -10.67 -2.90
CA LEU A 62 -21.39 -11.32 -3.31
C LEU A 62 -20.78 -12.10 -2.13
N GLY A 63 -20.08 -13.18 -2.43
CA GLY A 63 -19.42 -13.99 -1.41
C GLY A 63 -18.25 -13.24 -0.76
N ARG A 64 -18.20 -13.21 0.57
CA ARG A 64 -17.15 -12.57 1.38
C ARG A 64 -15.71 -13.00 1.04
N HIS A 65 -15.55 -14.18 0.42
CA HIS A 65 -14.25 -14.75 0.04
C HIS A 65 -14.04 -14.84 -1.48
N SER A 66 -14.94 -14.26 -2.29
CA SER A 66 -14.76 -14.21 -3.75
C SER A 66 -13.79 -13.12 -4.16
N GLU A 67 -13.01 -13.36 -5.22
CA GLU A 67 -12.15 -12.31 -5.82
C GLU A 67 -12.98 -11.11 -6.30
N ASP A 68 -14.18 -11.37 -6.83
CA ASP A 68 -15.14 -10.32 -7.21
C ASP A 68 -15.56 -9.44 -6.03
N GLY A 69 -15.74 -10.03 -4.85
CA GLY A 69 -16.04 -9.30 -3.62
C GLY A 69 -14.88 -8.42 -3.18
N ALA A 70 -13.65 -8.94 -3.24
CA ALA A 70 -12.45 -8.16 -2.94
C ALA A 70 -12.27 -6.99 -3.91
N LEU A 71 -12.40 -7.25 -5.21
CA LEU A 71 -12.31 -6.22 -6.25
C LEU A 71 -13.38 -5.13 -6.08
N ALA A 72 -14.61 -5.51 -5.72
CA ALA A 72 -15.68 -4.53 -5.45
C ALA A 72 -15.35 -3.61 -4.27
N VAL A 73 -14.71 -4.14 -3.21
CA VAL A 73 -14.24 -3.33 -2.08
C VAL A 73 -13.13 -2.38 -2.53
N LEU A 74 -12.12 -2.88 -3.27
CA LEU A 74 -11.03 -2.06 -3.79
C LEU A 74 -11.54 -0.91 -4.69
N GLN A 75 -12.47 -1.20 -5.59
CA GLN A 75 -13.12 -0.20 -6.43
C GLN A 75 -13.91 0.83 -5.60
N HIS A 76 -14.54 0.40 -4.51
CA HIS A 76 -15.23 1.30 -3.60
C HIS A 76 -14.25 2.24 -2.87
N VAL A 77 -13.14 1.71 -2.35
CA VAL A 77 -12.04 2.49 -1.74
C VAL A 77 -11.55 3.56 -2.71
N ARG A 78 -11.23 3.16 -3.96
CA ARG A 78 -10.82 4.09 -5.02
C ARG A 78 -11.84 5.19 -5.25
N LYS A 79 -13.13 4.83 -5.38
CA LYS A 79 -14.21 5.79 -5.60
C LYS A 79 -14.34 6.79 -4.45
N VAL A 80 -14.27 6.32 -3.21
CA VAL A 80 -14.36 7.19 -2.01
C VAL A 80 -13.15 8.12 -1.95
N ALA A 81 -11.94 7.59 -2.13
CA ALA A 81 -10.70 8.35 -2.10
C ALA A 81 -10.68 9.48 -3.13
N LEU A 82 -10.99 9.16 -4.40
CA LEU A 82 -11.03 10.15 -5.48
C LEU A 82 -12.09 11.23 -5.26
N LYS A 83 -13.22 10.91 -4.61
CA LYS A 83 -14.26 11.90 -4.26
C LYS A 83 -13.81 12.84 -3.14
N LYS A 84 -12.90 12.40 -2.28
CA LYS A 84 -12.43 13.14 -1.10
C LYS A 84 -11.11 13.88 -1.36
N ALA A 85 -10.39 13.52 -2.40
CA ALA A 85 -9.21 14.23 -2.86
C ALA A 85 -9.57 15.58 -3.49
N ASP A 86 -8.63 16.52 -3.40
CA ASP A 86 -8.70 17.76 -4.15
C ASP A 86 -8.50 17.45 -5.64
N SER A 87 -9.58 17.61 -6.41
CA SER A 87 -9.62 17.26 -7.83
C SER A 87 -8.65 18.07 -8.70
N SER A 88 -8.10 19.18 -8.17
CA SER A 88 -7.13 20.00 -8.91
C SER A 88 -5.70 19.46 -8.84
N LYS A 89 -5.38 18.61 -7.86
CA LYS A 89 -4.00 18.18 -7.56
C LYS A 89 -3.82 16.68 -7.35
N ASP A 90 -4.88 15.87 -7.37
CA ASP A 90 -4.83 14.45 -6.97
C ASP A 90 -4.26 14.28 -5.54
N VAL A 91 -4.47 15.28 -4.67
CA VAL A 91 -3.95 15.31 -3.30
C VAL A 91 -5.08 15.04 -2.30
N LEU A 92 -4.81 14.15 -1.35
CA LEU A 92 -5.64 13.85 -0.21
C LEU A 92 -5.04 14.49 1.05
N SER A 93 -5.69 15.53 1.57
CA SER A 93 -5.29 16.17 2.84
C SER A 93 -5.64 15.31 4.05
N ARG A 94 -5.17 15.66 5.25
CA ARG A 94 -5.60 14.98 6.49
C ARG A 94 -7.11 14.91 6.64
N ARG A 95 -7.81 16.01 6.39
CA ARG A 95 -9.28 16.04 6.43
C ARG A 95 -9.91 15.11 5.38
N GLY A 96 -9.31 15.05 4.19
CA GLY A 96 -9.73 14.12 3.15
C GLY A 96 -9.55 12.66 3.58
N PHE A 97 -8.39 12.33 4.14
CA PHE A 97 -8.07 11.00 4.67
C PHE A 97 -9.01 10.57 5.79
N ASP A 98 -9.20 11.40 6.81
CA ASP A 98 -10.12 11.11 7.92
C ASP A 98 -11.55 10.90 7.38
N GLY A 99 -11.95 11.71 6.39
CA GLY A 99 -13.22 11.56 5.68
C GLY A 99 -13.33 10.29 4.83
N CYS A 100 -12.23 9.73 4.32
CA CYS A 100 -12.18 8.42 3.69
C CYS A 100 -12.35 7.32 4.72
N VAL A 101 -11.58 7.37 5.82
CA VAL A 101 -11.65 6.40 6.91
C VAL A 101 -13.08 6.31 7.45
N LEU A 102 -13.72 7.44 7.74
CA LEU A 102 -15.12 7.48 8.21
C LEU A 102 -16.13 6.93 7.20
N ALA A 103 -15.85 7.01 5.90
CA ALA A 103 -16.73 6.48 4.87
C ALA A 103 -16.51 4.99 4.59
N LEU A 104 -15.33 4.47 4.92
CA LEU A 104 -14.94 3.07 4.73
C LEU A 104 -15.10 2.22 5.99
N VAL A 105 -15.14 2.88 7.15
CA VAL A 105 -15.25 2.28 8.47
C VAL A 105 -16.49 2.83 9.14
N ASP A 106 -17.41 1.95 9.49
CA ASP A 106 -18.52 2.31 10.35
C ASP A 106 -18.02 2.44 11.80
N ILE A 107 -17.52 3.63 12.14
CA ILE A 107 -16.92 3.90 13.46
C ILE A 107 -17.98 3.87 14.56
N ASP A 108 -19.23 4.19 14.25
CA ASP A 108 -20.34 4.21 15.21
C ASP A 108 -20.75 2.80 15.64
N GLU A 109 -20.57 1.79 14.77
CA GLU A 109 -20.73 0.37 15.11
C GLU A 109 -19.53 -0.25 15.85
N LEU A 110 -18.37 0.41 15.86
CA LEU A 110 -17.17 -0.11 16.53
C LEU A 110 -17.21 0.15 18.04
N GLU A 111 -16.90 -0.88 18.83
CA GLU A 111 -16.68 -0.71 20.26
C GLU A 111 -15.49 0.23 20.52
N ARG A 112 -15.50 0.97 21.63
CA ARG A 112 -14.41 1.93 21.98
C ARG A 112 -13.02 1.33 21.90
N ALA A 113 -12.87 0.06 22.31
CA ALA A 113 -11.60 -0.66 22.21
C ALA A 113 -11.16 -0.87 20.75
N GLN A 114 -12.10 -1.19 19.85
CA GLN A 114 -11.83 -1.38 18.42
C GLN A 114 -11.54 -0.06 17.71
N GLN A 115 -12.17 1.04 18.13
CA GLN A 115 -11.88 2.38 17.62
C GLN A 115 -10.42 2.78 17.88
N ALA A 116 -9.92 2.57 19.09
CA ALA A 116 -8.53 2.86 19.45
C ALA A 116 -7.53 1.97 18.68
N ILE A 117 -7.90 0.71 18.46
CA ILE A 117 -7.10 -0.24 17.66
C ILE A 117 -7.03 0.19 16.19
N CYS A 118 -8.06 0.86 15.66
CA CYS A 118 -8.07 1.33 14.27
C CYS A 118 -7.37 2.68 14.08
N SER A 119 -7.52 3.61 15.03
CA SER A 119 -7.08 5.00 14.86
C SER A 119 -5.57 5.14 14.80
N ALA A 120 -4.82 4.51 15.70
CA ALA A 120 -3.36 4.66 15.76
C ALA A 120 -2.64 4.09 14.51
N PRO A 121 -2.96 2.88 14.01
CA PRO A 121 -2.40 2.37 12.75
C PRO A 121 -2.73 3.23 11.52
N LEU A 122 -3.95 3.77 11.45
CA LEU A 122 -4.37 4.61 10.33
C LEU A 122 -3.69 5.98 10.37
N ASP A 123 -3.48 6.55 11.54
CA ASP A 123 -2.69 7.78 11.73
C ASP A 123 -1.22 7.55 11.36
N ALA A 124 -0.65 6.40 11.73
CA ALA A 124 0.70 6.01 11.32
C ALA A 124 0.81 5.84 9.80
N LEU A 125 -0.20 5.26 9.15
CA LEU A 125 -0.27 5.14 7.69
C LEU A 125 -0.31 6.51 7.01
N PHE A 126 -1.13 7.44 7.50
CA PHE A 126 -1.18 8.81 6.97
C PHE A 126 0.20 9.48 7.04
N ARG A 127 0.84 9.46 8.22
CA ARG A 127 2.17 10.07 8.41
C ARG A 127 3.24 9.43 7.52
N ALA A 128 3.17 8.12 7.30
CA ALA A 128 4.13 7.43 6.45
C ALA A 128 3.96 7.78 4.96
N LEU A 129 2.74 8.10 4.53
CA LEU A 129 2.44 8.52 3.16
C LEU A 129 2.67 10.03 2.94
N ASP A 130 2.51 10.87 3.96
CA ASP A 130 2.80 12.32 3.94
C ASP A 130 4.31 12.59 4.06
N ARG A 131 5.06 12.19 3.02
CA ARG A 131 6.54 12.14 3.03
C ARG A 131 7.24 13.48 3.19
N ASN A 132 6.59 14.58 2.80
CA ASN A 132 7.13 15.93 2.91
C ASN A 132 6.53 16.72 4.07
N HIS A 133 5.70 16.08 4.91
CA HIS A 133 5.00 16.73 6.02
C HIS A 133 4.20 17.97 5.60
N ALA A 134 3.66 17.94 4.37
CA ALA A 134 2.92 19.06 3.79
C ALA A 134 1.40 18.90 3.97
N ASP A 135 0.96 17.93 4.79
CA ASP A 135 -0.44 17.60 5.00
C ASP A 135 -1.14 17.19 3.69
N GLY A 136 -0.43 16.44 2.84
CA GLY A 136 -0.89 16.09 1.51
C GLY A 136 -0.31 14.78 0.99
N ILE A 137 -1.19 13.82 0.71
CA ILE A 137 -0.83 12.51 0.17
C ILE A 137 -1.30 12.42 -1.28
N ASP A 138 -0.51 11.82 -2.17
CA ASP A 138 -1.00 11.43 -3.50
C ASP A 138 -2.14 10.40 -3.36
N VAL A 139 -3.32 10.73 -3.88
CA VAL A 139 -4.53 9.91 -3.68
C VAL A 139 -4.35 8.48 -4.21
N ARG A 140 -3.54 8.28 -5.26
CA ARG A 140 -3.26 6.96 -5.83
C ARG A 140 -2.35 6.16 -4.91
N GLU A 141 -1.34 6.79 -4.33
CA GLU A 141 -0.49 6.16 -3.30
C GLU A 141 -1.35 5.73 -2.09
N PHE A 142 -2.28 6.57 -1.64
CA PHE A 142 -3.24 6.19 -0.59
C PHE A 142 -4.09 4.98 -0.99
N ILE A 143 -4.69 4.96 -2.18
CA ILE A 143 -5.55 3.86 -2.66
C ILE A 143 -4.77 2.53 -2.66
N ILE A 144 -3.53 2.54 -3.15
CA ILE A 144 -2.67 1.36 -3.22
C ILE A 144 -2.26 0.93 -1.81
N ALA A 145 -1.81 1.86 -0.98
CA ALA A 145 -1.41 1.58 0.40
C ALA A 145 -2.57 0.99 1.21
N PHE A 146 -3.76 1.58 1.11
CA PHE A 146 -4.96 1.11 1.81
C PHE A 146 -5.46 -0.25 1.31
N SER A 147 -5.18 -0.60 0.05
CA SER A 147 -5.53 -1.91 -0.53
C SER A 147 -4.88 -3.10 0.22
N VAL A 148 -3.76 -2.86 0.92
CA VAL A 148 -3.12 -3.87 1.79
C VAL A 148 -4.11 -4.40 2.83
N LEU A 149 -4.95 -3.53 3.39
CA LEU A 149 -5.94 -3.85 4.43
C LEU A 149 -7.22 -4.52 3.88
N CYS A 150 -7.35 -4.63 2.56
CA CYS A 150 -8.49 -5.26 1.90
C CYS A 150 -8.28 -6.77 1.71
N GLY A 151 -9.36 -7.53 1.55
CA GLY A 151 -9.27 -8.94 1.13
C GLY A 151 -8.72 -9.09 -0.29
N GLY A 152 -8.56 -10.35 -0.74
CA GLY A 152 -8.09 -10.67 -2.09
C GLY A 152 -6.66 -11.22 -2.14
N SER A 153 -6.31 -11.82 -3.28
CA SER A 153 -4.98 -12.37 -3.53
C SER A 153 -3.96 -11.26 -3.83
N LYS A 154 -2.67 -11.58 -3.67
CA LYS A 154 -1.56 -10.72 -4.11
C LYS A 154 -1.75 -10.23 -5.55
N SER A 155 -2.10 -11.13 -6.47
CA SER A 155 -2.27 -10.81 -7.89
C SER A 155 -3.43 -9.84 -8.13
N VAL A 156 -4.57 -10.02 -7.45
CA VAL A 156 -5.71 -9.08 -7.53
C VAL A 156 -5.32 -7.68 -7.07
N LYS A 157 -4.59 -7.57 -5.95
CA LYS A 157 -4.14 -6.27 -5.43
C LYS A 157 -3.10 -5.60 -6.32
N LEU A 158 -2.15 -6.37 -6.86
CA LEU A 158 -1.15 -5.84 -7.80
C LEU A 158 -1.81 -5.37 -9.10
N ALA A 159 -2.74 -6.14 -9.67
CA ALA A 159 -3.45 -5.75 -10.89
C ALA A 159 -4.28 -4.47 -10.65
N PHE A 160 -4.98 -4.39 -9.52
CA PHE A 160 -5.72 -3.19 -9.14
C PHE A 160 -4.81 -1.96 -8.93
N ALA A 161 -3.65 -2.14 -8.30
CA ALA A 161 -2.68 -1.07 -8.11
C ALA A 161 -2.08 -0.60 -9.45
N PHE A 162 -1.82 -1.54 -10.35
CA PHE A 162 -1.34 -1.26 -11.71
C PHE A 162 -2.36 -0.40 -12.47
N GLU A 163 -3.64 -0.82 -12.50
CA GLU A 163 -4.75 -0.04 -13.09
C GLU A 163 -4.93 1.33 -12.43
N THR A 164 -4.63 1.44 -11.13
CA THR A 164 -4.77 2.71 -10.38
C THR A 164 -3.69 3.73 -10.76
N LEU A 165 -2.49 3.28 -11.14
CA LEU A 165 -1.41 4.17 -11.56
C LEU A 165 -1.43 4.47 -13.05
N ASP A 166 -1.89 3.54 -13.88
CA ASP A 166 -2.01 3.70 -15.33
C ASP A 166 -3.11 4.72 -15.70
N ALA A 167 -2.80 6.00 -15.50
CA ALA A 167 -3.71 7.12 -15.77
C ALA A 167 -4.09 7.20 -17.25
N LYS A 168 -3.18 6.77 -18.14
CA LYS A 168 -3.35 6.83 -19.59
C LYS A 168 -4.12 5.64 -20.15
N ARG A 169 -4.30 4.57 -19.37
CA ARG A 169 -4.95 3.32 -19.76
C ARG A 169 -4.24 2.67 -20.95
N GLU A 170 -2.91 2.70 -20.92
CA GLU A 170 -2.04 2.07 -21.92
C GLU A 170 -1.69 0.61 -21.55
N GLU A 171 -2.21 0.12 -20.42
CA GLU A 171 -1.91 -1.18 -19.81
C GLU A 171 -0.42 -1.35 -19.50
N GLN A 172 0.27 -0.23 -19.31
CA GLN A 172 1.71 -0.15 -19.09
C GLN A 172 2.02 0.90 -18.02
N LEU A 173 3.05 0.63 -17.22
CA LEU A 173 3.61 1.59 -16.28
C LEU A 173 5.03 1.94 -16.67
N ASP A 174 5.39 3.21 -16.50
CA ASP A 174 6.78 3.62 -16.57
C ASP A 174 7.57 3.28 -15.28
N ARG A 175 8.88 3.54 -15.29
CA ARG A 175 9.76 3.27 -14.15
C ARG A 175 9.34 4.01 -12.89
N GLN A 176 8.90 5.27 -13.00
CA GLN A 176 8.49 6.07 -11.86
C GLN A 176 7.16 5.57 -11.29
N GLU A 177 6.23 5.19 -12.15
CA GLU A 177 4.94 4.61 -11.77
C GLU A 177 5.13 3.25 -11.08
N LEU A 178 5.97 2.36 -11.62
CA LEU A 178 6.25 1.08 -10.98
C LEU A 178 6.97 1.26 -9.62
N ARG A 179 7.91 2.21 -9.53
CA ARG A 179 8.54 2.60 -8.25
C ARG A 179 7.48 3.08 -7.24
N ARG A 180 6.55 3.96 -7.66
CA ARG A 180 5.42 4.42 -6.82
C ARG A 180 4.55 3.28 -6.34
N LEU A 181 4.26 2.29 -7.21
CA LEU A 181 3.49 1.09 -6.88
C LEU A 181 4.14 0.32 -5.72
N PHE A 182 5.43 -0.01 -5.85
CA PHE A 182 6.15 -0.75 -4.83
C PHE A 182 6.34 0.04 -3.54
N ARG A 183 6.68 1.33 -3.65
CA ARG A 183 6.77 2.22 -2.50
C ARG A 183 5.47 2.24 -1.71
N SER A 184 4.33 2.43 -2.37
CA SER A 184 3.03 2.51 -1.70
C SER A 184 2.73 1.25 -0.87
N PHE A 185 3.02 0.06 -1.41
CA PHE A 185 2.88 -1.19 -0.67
C PHE A 185 3.87 -1.32 0.49
N LEU A 186 5.15 -1.02 0.25
CA LEU A 186 6.19 -1.11 1.28
C LEU A 186 5.96 -0.12 2.41
N THR A 187 5.53 1.11 2.10
CA THR A 187 5.14 2.13 3.07
C THR A 187 3.98 1.64 3.93
N ALA A 188 2.93 1.11 3.32
CA ALA A 188 1.80 0.55 4.07
C ALA A 188 2.24 -0.59 4.98
N LEU A 189 2.90 -1.62 4.45
CA LEU A 189 3.37 -2.76 5.24
C LEU A 189 4.29 -2.33 6.38
N SER A 190 5.09 -1.28 6.17
CA SER A 190 6.04 -0.76 7.14
C SER A 190 5.44 0.19 8.18
N SER A 191 4.36 0.91 7.86
CA SER A 191 3.75 1.91 8.75
C SER A 191 3.08 1.27 9.97
N PHE A 192 2.80 -0.03 9.91
CA PHE A 192 2.17 -0.78 10.98
C PHE A 192 3.14 -1.32 12.03
N SER A 193 4.45 -1.14 11.84
CA SER A 193 5.43 -1.32 12.91
C SER A 193 5.29 -0.17 13.91
N LEU A 194 4.46 -0.32 14.94
CA LEU A 194 4.16 0.75 15.89
C LEU A 194 5.30 0.91 16.91
N GLY A 195 5.51 2.13 17.41
CA GLY A 195 6.46 2.40 18.49
C GLY A 195 7.87 2.83 18.06
N MET A 196 8.10 3.09 16.77
CA MET A 196 9.35 3.70 16.29
C MET A 196 9.45 5.18 16.65
N SER A 197 10.65 5.62 17.04
CA SER A 197 11.06 7.03 17.14
C SER A 197 11.00 7.74 15.78
N GLU A 198 11.10 9.07 15.77
CA GLU A 198 11.09 9.83 14.51
C GLU A 198 12.28 9.47 13.61
N GLN A 199 13.47 9.35 14.20
CA GLN A 199 14.69 8.99 13.48
C GLN A 199 14.58 7.61 12.81
N GLU A 200 14.05 6.60 13.52
CA GLU A 200 13.85 5.26 12.96
C GLU A 200 12.85 5.27 11.80
N ARG A 201 11.86 6.18 11.81
CA ARG A 201 10.91 6.33 10.69
C ARG A 201 11.59 6.92 9.46
N ASP A 202 12.46 7.91 9.63
CA ASP A 202 13.19 8.52 8.52
C ASP A 202 14.15 7.51 7.87
N GLU A 203 14.92 6.78 8.68
CA GLU A 203 15.79 5.70 8.22
C GLU A 203 14.99 4.62 7.46
N LYS A 204 13.82 4.26 7.96
CA LYS A 204 12.92 3.29 7.31
C LYS A 204 12.35 3.83 6.00
N SER A 205 12.00 5.11 5.93
CA SER A 205 11.52 5.77 4.71
C SER A 205 12.56 5.71 3.59
N VAL A 206 13.82 6.00 3.91
CA VAL A 206 14.94 5.86 2.97
C VAL A 206 15.11 4.41 2.50
N ALA A 207 15.02 3.45 3.42
CA ALA A 207 15.12 2.03 3.08
C ALA A 207 13.96 1.53 2.20
N ILE A 208 12.74 2.01 2.45
CA ILE A 208 11.56 1.74 1.61
C ILE A 208 11.77 2.26 0.20
N GLU A 209 12.24 3.50 0.07
CA GLU A 209 12.49 4.14 -1.22
C GLU A 209 13.56 3.37 -2.01
N ALA A 210 14.67 3.02 -1.37
CA ALA A 210 15.73 2.21 -1.98
C ALA A 210 15.22 0.84 -2.44
N ALA A 211 14.37 0.17 -1.64
CA ALA A 211 13.79 -1.12 -2.00
C ALA A 211 12.78 -1.03 -3.14
N ALA A 212 12.00 0.05 -3.21
CA ALA A 212 11.08 0.30 -4.32
C ALA A 212 11.84 0.54 -5.63
N VAL A 213 12.90 1.36 -5.61
CA VAL A 213 13.80 1.57 -6.76
C VAL A 213 14.43 0.26 -7.20
N TRP A 214 14.99 -0.49 -6.25
CA TRP A 214 15.62 -1.77 -6.55
C TRP A 214 14.64 -2.75 -7.19
N ALA A 215 13.44 -2.92 -6.61
CA ALA A 215 12.44 -3.82 -7.14
C ALA A 215 11.96 -3.40 -8.54
N SER A 216 11.74 -2.10 -8.78
CA SER A 216 11.33 -1.61 -10.10
C SER A 216 12.42 -1.88 -11.14
N GLU A 217 13.67 -1.55 -10.85
CA GLU A 217 14.78 -1.78 -11.79
C GLU A 217 14.95 -3.26 -12.13
N ARG A 218 14.75 -4.16 -11.16
CA ARG A 218 14.81 -5.59 -11.40
C ARG A 218 13.71 -6.11 -12.32
N VAL A 219 12.50 -5.53 -12.29
CA VAL A 219 11.45 -5.86 -13.26
C VAL A 219 11.92 -5.51 -14.67
N PHE A 220 12.46 -4.29 -14.87
CA PHE A 220 12.97 -3.84 -16.16
C PHE A 220 14.17 -4.63 -16.67
N GLU A 221 15.04 -5.11 -15.78
CA GLU A 221 16.23 -5.88 -16.15
C GLU A 221 15.93 -7.37 -16.45
N VAL A 222 14.89 -7.97 -15.86
CA VAL A 222 14.65 -9.43 -15.93
C VAL A 222 13.53 -9.82 -16.87
N ALA A 223 12.49 -8.99 -16.97
CA ALA A 223 11.25 -9.39 -17.65
C ALA A 223 11.39 -9.50 -19.18
N GLY A 224 12.56 -9.17 -19.74
CA GLY A 224 12.79 -9.21 -21.19
C GLY A 224 11.92 -8.18 -21.92
N ILE A 225 11.77 -7.01 -21.31
CA ILE A 225 10.81 -5.99 -21.72
C ILE A 225 11.12 -5.49 -23.14
N SER A 226 10.07 -5.40 -23.97
CA SER A 226 10.19 -4.94 -25.36
C SER A 226 10.43 -3.43 -25.46
N ASP A 227 9.83 -2.64 -24.58
CA ASP A 227 10.08 -1.20 -24.41
C ASP A 227 10.91 -0.96 -23.15
N PRO A 228 12.14 -0.45 -23.23
CA PRO A 228 13.00 -0.27 -22.06
C PRO A 228 12.43 0.69 -21.00
N ASP A 229 11.41 1.48 -21.32
CA ASP A 229 10.83 2.51 -20.43
C ASP A 229 9.38 2.22 -20.02
N ARG A 230 8.80 1.10 -20.45
CA ARG A 230 7.43 0.69 -20.10
C ARG A 230 7.35 -0.79 -19.78
N CYS A 231 6.73 -1.13 -18.67
CA CYS A 231 6.45 -2.51 -18.29
C CYS A 231 4.95 -2.78 -18.30
N THR A 232 4.56 -4.00 -18.63
CA THR A 232 3.19 -4.52 -18.50
C THR A 232 3.03 -5.27 -17.18
N PHE A 233 1.80 -5.60 -16.81
CA PHE A 233 1.55 -6.50 -15.67
C PHE A 233 2.16 -7.90 -15.89
N GLY A 234 2.24 -8.36 -17.14
CA GLY A 234 2.89 -9.63 -17.51
C GLY A 234 4.40 -9.60 -17.25
N ASP A 235 5.06 -8.46 -17.47
CA ASP A 235 6.48 -8.28 -17.18
C ASP A 235 6.76 -8.37 -15.67
N LEU A 236 5.91 -7.71 -14.87
CA LEU A 236 5.97 -7.82 -13.41
C LEU A 236 5.80 -9.27 -12.94
N ALA A 237 4.85 -10.02 -13.50
CA ALA A 237 4.64 -11.42 -13.18
C ALA A 237 5.85 -12.30 -13.56
N THR A 238 6.43 -12.04 -14.74
CA THR A 238 7.62 -12.75 -15.24
C THR A 238 8.81 -12.56 -14.31
N TRP A 239 9.10 -11.32 -13.90
CA TRP A 239 10.13 -11.05 -12.90
C TRP A 239 9.83 -11.72 -11.56
N TYR A 240 8.57 -11.69 -11.14
CA TYR A 240 8.15 -12.27 -9.87
C TYR A 240 8.44 -13.77 -9.79
N ASP A 241 8.06 -14.51 -10.82
CA ASP A 241 8.28 -15.95 -10.91
C ASP A 241 9.77 -16.31 -11.05
N ALA A 242 10.54 -15.49 -11.77
CA ALA A 242 11.97 -15.72 -11.97
C ALA A 242 12.80 -15.51 -10.69
N GLU A 243 12.56 -14.42 -9.95
CA GLU A 243 13.33 -14.11 -8.74
C GLU A 243 12.59 -13.32 -7.66
N GLY A 244 11.47 -12.67 -7.98
CA GLY A 244 10.72 -11.85 -7.02
C GLY A 244 10.20 -12.64 -5.82
N ILE A 245 9.84 -13.92 -5.95
CA ILE A 245 9.47 -14.77 -4.81
C ILE A 245 10.56 -14.79 -3.72
N ARG A 246 11.84 -14.86 -4.11
CA ARG A 246 12.97 -14.91 -3.18
C ARG A 246 13.45 -13.54 -2.73
N LYS A 247 13.43 -12.57 -3.65
CA LYS A 247 14.05 -11.25 -3.41
C LYS A 247 13.06 -10.18 -2.95
N ALA A 248 11.77 -10.34 -3.22
CA ALA A 248 10.71 -9.44 -2.77
C ALA A 248 9.60 -10.22 -2.02
N PRO A 249 9.94 -10.97 -0.95
CA PRO A 249 8.96 -11.78 -0.21
C PRO A 249 7.87 -10.94 0.47
N TRP A 250 8.10 -9.64 0.66
CA TRP A 250 7.11 -8.70 1.17
C TRP A 250 5.86 -8.60 0.28
N LEU A 251 5.96 -8.93 -1.01
CA LEU A 251 4.80 -9.03 -1.90
C LEU A 251 3.81 -10.11 -1.45
N GLU A 252 4.28 -11.16 -0.78
CA GLU A 252 3.39 -12.20 -0.22
C GLU A 252 2.61 -11.73 1.00
N LEU A 253 3.07 -10.66 1.66
CA LEU A 253 2.32 -10.01 2.72
C LEU A 253 1.09 -9.28 2.18
N LEU A 254 0.96 -9.09 0.86
CA LEU A 254 -0.26 -8.54 0.28
C LEU A 254 -1.45 -9.52 0.36
N ASP A 255 -1.21 -10.82 0.51
CA ASP A 255 -2.28 -11.79 0.71
C ASP A 255 -2.58 -11.98 2.20
N LEU A 256 -3.67 -11.36 2.67
CA LEU A 256 -4.10 -11.44 4.06
C LEU A 256 -4.32 -12.88 4.55
N ARG A 257 -4.62 -13.83 3.65
CA ARG A 257 -4.82 -15.24 4.02
C ARG A 257 -3.51 -15.89 4.44
N LYS A 258 -2.38 -15.39 3.96
CA LYS A 258 -1.05 -15.87 4.38
C LYS A 258 -0.65 -15.35 5.76
N TRP A 259 -1.44 -14.43 6.33
CA TRP A 259 -1.22 -13.95 7.69
C TRP A 259 -1.85 -14.89 8.72
N THR A 260 -2.51 -16.00 8.41
CA THR A 260 -2.98 -16.91 9.46
C THR A 260 -1.81 -17.68 10.06
N SER A 261 -1.73 -17.72 11.39
CA SER A 261 -0.76 -18.57 12.11
C SER A 261 -0.88 -20.02 11.67
N GLU A 262 0.25 -20.67 11.39
CA GLU A 262 0.37 -22.13 11.19
C GLU A 262 -0.03 -22.97 12.43
N GLY A 263 -0.87 -22.45 13.33
CA GLY A 263 -1.20 -23.06 14.63
C GLY A 263 -2.69 -23.26 14.93
N GLU A 264 -3.62 -22.90 14.03
CA GLU A 264 -5.06 -23.18 14.23
C GLU A 264 -5.54 -24.46 13.51
N LYS A 265 -4.61 -25.30 13.02
CA LYS A 265 -4.90 -26.67 12.57
C LYS A 265 -4.38 -27.65 13.61
N GLY A 266 -5.18 -27.94 14.63
CA GLY A 266 -4.81 -28.99 15.60
C GLY A 266 -5.59 -29.05 16.90
N ASN A 267 -6.86 -28.61 16.96
CA ASN A 267 -7.70 -28.92 18.11
C ASN A 267 -9.21 -28.87 17.81
N GLU A 268 -9.61 -29.44 16.67
CA GLU A 268 -10.99 -29.87 16.42
C GLU A 268 -10.93 -31.35 16.04
N ASP A 269 -10.60 -32.19 17.01
CA ASP A 269 -10.87 -33.63 17.02
C ASP A 269 -10.35 -34.17 18.37
N VAL A 270 -11.21 -34.19 19.39
CA VAL A 270 -11.44 -35.28 20.36
C VAL A 270 -12.59 -34.77 21.24
N ASP A 271 -13.81 -34.98 20.77
CA ASP A 271 -14.94 -35.24 21.65
C ASP A 271 -15.67 -36.44 21.06
N THR A 272 -15.31 -37.63 21.57
CA THR A 272 -16.13 -38.86 21.59
C THR A 272 -15.48 -39.87 22.53
#